data_AF-A0A970L035-F1
#
_entry.id   AF-A0A970L035-F1
#
_cell.length_a   1.000
_cell.length_b   1.000
_cell.length_c   1.000
_cell.angle_alpha   90.00
_cell.angle_beta   90.00
_cell.angle_gamma   90.00
#
_symmetry.space_group_name_H-M   'P 1'
#
loop_
_entity.id
_entity.type
_entity.pdbx_description
1 polymer ?
#
loop_
_entity_poly.entity_id
_entity_poly.type
_entity_poly.pdbx_seq_one_letter_code
_entity_poly.pdbx_strand_id
1 'polypeptide(L)'
;MAKYKNEETITFNLRDVREKEMHAILRSVYDALVEKGYNPINQIVGYILSEDPTYITNHNNARALIRKIDRDELLNALVRCYLNV
;
A
#
# COMPACT_ATOMS: atom_id res chain seq x y z
N MET A 1 -5.79 -4.67 -48.52
CA MET A 1 -5.58 -3.64 -47.49
C MET A 1 -6.07 -4.18 -46.15
N ALA A 2 -5.14 -4.59 -45.29
CA ALA A 2 -5.36 -4.73 -43.85
C ALA A 2 -4.02 -4.46 -43.19
N LYS A 3 -3.82 -3.23 -42.70
CA LYS A 3 -2.65 -2.88 -41.90
C LYS A 3 -2.86 -3.50 -40.52
N TYR A 4 -2.09 -4.52 -40.17
CA TYR A 4 -1.97 -4.97 -38.79
C TYR A 4 -1.41 -3.81 -37.98
N LYS A 5 -2.21 -3.33 -37.02
CA LYS A 5 -1.86 -2.27 -36.09
C LYS A 5 -0.78 -2.84 -35.18
N ASN A 6 0.42 -2.26 -35.25
CA ASN A 6 1.56 -2.64 -34.41
C ASN A 6 1.11 -2.75 -32.95
N GLU A 7 1.30 -3.93 -32.36
CA GLU A 7 1.23 -4.15 -30.92
C GLU A 7 2.43 -3.43 -30.31
N GLU A 8 2.25 -2.14 -30.03
CA GLU A 8 3.25 -1.35 -29.32
C GLU A 8 3.42 -1.93 -27.92
N THR A 9 4.63 -2.44 -27.62
CA THR A 9 4.99 -2.93 -26.30
C THR A 9 4.78 -1.81 -25.28
N ILE A 10 3.72 -1.93 -24.48
CA ILE A 10 3.44 -1.00 -23.39
C ILE A 10 4.58 -1.14 -22.38
N THR A 11 5.27 -0.05 -22.07
CA THR A 11 6.31 -0.05 -21.02
C THR A 11 5.63 -0.23 -19.67
N PHE A 12 5.60 -1.48 -19.19
CA PHE A 12 5.05 -1.80 -17.88
C PHE A 12 6.05 -1.38 -16.79
N ASN A 13 5.79 -0.24 -16.15
CA ASN A 13 6.57 0.18 -15.01
C ASN A 13 6.13 -0.60 -13.77
N LEU A 14 6.89 -1.66 -13.43
CA LEU A 14 6.66 -2.51 -12.25
C LEU A 14 6.63 -1.72 -10.93
N ARG A 15 7.33 -0.58 -10.86
CA ARG A 15 7.36 0.24 -9.63
C ARG A 15 6.03 0.94 -9.41
N ASP A 16 5.48 1.59 -10.43
CA ASP A 16 4.21 2.31 -10.34
C ASP A 16 3.06 1.38 -9.96
N VAL A 17 3.11 0.12 -10.42
CA VAL A 17 2.11 -0.90 -10.09
C VAL A 17 2.20 -1.30 -8.62
N ARG A 18 3.41 -1.55 -8.10
CA ARG A 18 3.65 -1.84 -6.68
C ARG A 18 3.24 -0.68 -5.78
N GLU A 19 3.55 0.56 -6.15
CA GLU A 19 3.16 1.73 -5.36
C GLU A 19 1.64 1.91 -5.30
N LYS A 20 0.94 1.67 -6.42
CA LYS A 20 -0.54 1.67 -6.44
C LYS A 20 -1.12 0.55 -5.57
N GLU A 21 -0.52 -0.63 -5.60
CA GLU A 21 -0.94 -1.75 -4.75
C GLU A 21 -0.75 -1.42 -3.25
N MET A 22 0.41 -0.89 -2.86
CA MET A 22 0.67 -0.45 -1.50
C MET A 22 -0.33 0.63 -1.05
N HIS A 23 -0.61 1.62 -1.90
CA HIS A 23 -1.60 2.65 -1.62
C HIS A 23 -2.99 2.04 -1.39
N ALA A 24 -3.41 1.08 -2.23
CA ALA A 24 -4.69 0.40 -2.08
C ALA A 24 -4.77 -0.41 -0.77
N ILE A 25 -3.71 -1.11 -0.41
CA ILE A 25 -3.64 -1.86 0.85
C ILE A 25 -3.70 -0.91 2.05
N LEU A 26 -2.89 0.16 2.05
CA LEU A 26 -2.91 1.17 3.11
C LEU A 26 -4.30 1.77 3.28
N ARG A 27 -5.01 2.02 2.18
CA ARG A 27 -6.39 2.54 2.22
C ARG A 27 -7.34 1.54 2.88
N SER A 28 -7.31 0.27 2.49
CA SER A 28 -8.12 -0.77 3.10
C SER A 28 -7.83 -0.94 4.60
N VAL A 29 -6.56 -0.83 5.00
CA VAL A 29 -6.16 -0.89 6.42
C VAL A 29 -6.70 0.32 7.18
N TYR A 30 -6.57 1.51 6.61
CA TYR A 30 -7.11 2.75 7.19
C TYR A 30 -8.61 2.63 7.45
N ASP A 31 -9.37 2.23 6.42
CA ASP A 31 -10.83 2.11 6.51
C ASP A 31 -11.24 1.05 7.56
N ALA A 32 -10.54 -0.10 7.60
CA ALA A 32 -10.78 -1.13 8.62
C ALA A 32 -10.49 -0.66 10.06
N LEU A 33 -9.49 0.21 10.25
CA LEU A 33 -9.18 0.82 11.55
C LEU A 33 -10.27 1.81 11.97
N VAL A 34 -10.75 2.65 11.05
CA VAL A 34 -11.86 3.59 11.29
C VAL A 34 -13.13 2.84 11.68
N GLU A 35 -13.51 1.81 10.94
CA GLU A 35 -14.71 1.01 11.20
C GLU A 35 -14.71 0.35 12.58
N LYS A 36 -13.52 0.03 13.11
CA LYS A 36 -13.35 -0.52 14.46
C LYS A 36 -13.19 0.53 15.55
N GLY A 37 -13.19 1.81 15.19
CA GLY A 37 -13.06 2.93 16.14
C GLY A 37 -11.64 3.17 16.63
N TYR A 38 -10.62 2.63 15.95
CA TYR A 38 -9.23 2.97 16.24
C TYR A 38 -8.84 4.29 15.56
N ASN A 39 -7.83 4.99 16.10
CA ASN A 39 -7.17 6.08 15.39
C ASN A 39 -6.22 5.47 14.33
N PRO A 40 -6.52 5.59 13.02
CA PRO A 40 -5.75 4.87 12.01
C PRO A 40 -4.31 5.35 11.91
N ILE A 41 -4.08 6.65 12.09
CA ILE A 41 -2.75 7.26 11.99
C ILE A 41 -1.84 6.71 13.08
N ASN A 42 -2.30 6.74 14.35
CA ASN A 42 -1.51 6.23 15.47
C ASN A 42 -1.18 4.75 15.31
N GLN A 43 -2.14 3.94 14.82
CA GLN A 43 -1.94 2.51 14.64
C GLN A 43 -0.98 2.19 13.49
N ILE A 44 -1.09 2.88 12.37
CA ILE A 44 -0.17 2.71 11.23
C ILE A 44 1.24 3.18 11.62
N VAL A 45 1.38 4.31 12.31
CA VAL A 45 2.68 4.78 12.82
C VAL A 45 3.28 3.78 13.81
N GLY A 46 2.48 3.27 14.75
CA GLY A 46 2.90 2.25 15.70
C GLY A 46 3.41 0.98 15.01
N TYR A 47 2.68 0.49 14.00
CA TYR A 47 3.11 -0.65 13.18
C TYR A 47 4.43 -0.37 12.44
N ILE A 48 4.58 0.79 11.80
CA ILE A 48 5.82 1.15 11.08
C ILE A 48 7.00 1.21 12.06
N LEU A 49 6.85 1.80 13.24
CA LEU A 49 7.97 1.95 14.18
C LEU A 49 8.36 0.63 14.88
N SER A 50 7.40 -0.27 15.11
CA SER A 50 7.59 -1.46 15.95
C SER A 50 7.60 -2.79 15.21
N GLU A 51 7.11 -2.84 13.97
CA GLU A 51 6.76 -4.09 13.23
C GLU A 51 5.73 -4.98 13.92
N ASP A 52 5.14 -4.56 15.04
CA ASP A 52 4.18 -5.39 15.76
C ASP A 52 2.81 -5.36 15.05
N PRO A 53 2.35 -6.48 14.46
CA PRO A 53 1.09 -6.52 13.74
C PRO A 53 -0.14 -6.35 14.63
N THR A 54 0.00 -6.36 15.97
CA THR A 54 -1.11 -6.15 16.91
C THR A 54 -1.68 -4.73 16.83
N TYR A 55 -0.90 -3.73 16.40
CA TYR A 55 -1.38 -2.38 16.11
C TYR A 55 -2.46 -2.35 15.02
N ILE A 56 -2.45 -3.32 14.11
CA ILE A 56 -3.41 -3.40 13.00
C ILE A 56 -4.51 -4.40 13.35
N THR A 57 -5.77 -4.01 13.17
CA THR A 57 -6.92 -4.90 13.40
C THR A 57 -6.97 -6.06 12.41
N ASN A 58 -7.51 -7.21 12.84
CA ASN A 58 -7.82 -8.33 11.93
C ASN A 58 -9.08 -8.08 11.07
N HIS A 59 -9.84 -7.02 11.35
CA HIS A 59 -11.05 -6.67 10.62
C HIS A 59 -10.77 -6.48 9.12
N ASN A 60 -11.69 -6.95 8.29
CA ASN A 60 -11.58 -6.90 6.81
C ASN A 60 -10.21 -7.37 6.27
N ASN A 61 -9.58 -8.32 6.97
CA ASN A 61 -8.28 -8.87 6.60
C ASN A 61 -7.11 -7.84 6.61
N ALA A 62 -7.29 -6.67 7.23
CA ALA A 62 -6.33 -5.58 7.21
C ALA A 62 -4.93 -6.00 7.71
N ARG A 63 -4.85 -6.71 8.84
CA ARG A 63 -3.58 -7.23 9.36
C ARG A 63 -2.86 -8.15 8.39
N ALA A 64 -3.58 -9.01 7.67
CA ALA A 64 -2.92 -9.89 6.70
C ALA A 64 -2.47 -9.12 5.45
N LEU A 65 -3.23 -8.12 5.02
CA LEU A 65 -2.88 -7.29 3.85
C LEU A 65 -1.60 -6.49 4.09
N ILE A 66 -1.50 -5.76 5.21
CA ILE A 66 -0.34 -4.91 5.48
C ILE A 66 0.95 -5.72 5.69
N ARG A 67 0.84 -6.96 6.19
CA ARG A 67 1.97 -7.88 6.36
C ARG A 67 2.52 -8.44 5.05
N LYS A 68 1.83 -8.23 3.91
CA LYS A 68 2.36 -8.58 2.58
C LYS A 68 3.32 -7.52 2.05
N ILE A 69 3.29 -6.32 2.63
CA ILE A 69 4.16 -5.22 2.23
C ILE A 69 5.41 -5.25 3.10
N ASP A 70 6.57 -5.15 2.47
CA ASP A 70 7.82 -4.93 3.18
C ASP A 70 7.80 -3.57 3.88
N ARG A 71 8.19 -3.50 5.16
CA ARG A 71 8.10 -2.26 5.94
C ARG A 71 8.97 -1.16 5.33
N ASP A 72 10.18 -1.49 4.92
CA ASP A 72 11.14 -0.50 4.45
C ASP A 72 10.71 0.03 3.07
N GLU A 73 10.09 -0.83 2.25
CA GLU A 73 9.40 -0.43 1.03
C GLU A 73 8.27 0.56 1.32
N LEU A 74 7.40 0.25 2.30
CA LEU A 74 6.29 1.11 2.69
C LEU A 74 6.79 2.48 3.15
N LEU A 75 7.80 2.51 4.02
CA LEU A 75 8.38 3.75 4.53
C LEU A 75 8.99 4.58 3.40
N ASN A 76 9.76 3.95 2.51
CA ASN A 76 10.36 4.62 1.35
C ASN A 76 9.28 5.21 0.43
N ALA A 77 8.19 4.50 0.16
CA ALA A 77 7.07 5.00 -0.63
C ALA A 77 6.39 6.21 0.03
N LEU A 78 6.18 6.18 1.36
CA LEU A 78 5.62 7.30 2.10
C LEU A 78 6.51 8.56 2.04
N VAL A 79 7.83 8.40 2.19
CA VAL A 79 8.79 9.51 2.12
C VAL A 79 8.83 10.10 0.70
N ARG A 80 8.85 9.26 -0.33
CA ARG A 80 8.80 9.70 -1.74
C ARG A 80 7.54 10.47 -2.06
N CYS A 81 6.39 9.96 -1.63
CA CYS A 81 5.11 10.64 -1.80
C CYS A 81 5.09 12.00 -1.08
N TYR A 82 5.65 12.08 0.14
CA TYR A 82 5.73 13.33 0.89
C TYR A 82 6.63 14.37 0.20
N LEU A 83 7.75 13.95 -0.38
CA LEU A 83 8.71 14.82 -1.05
C LEU A 83 8.38 15.09 -2.53
N ASN A 84 7.41 14.37 -3.11
CA ASN A 84 7.07 14.37 -4.55
C ASN A 84 8.27 14.01 -5.45
N VAL A 85 9.00 12.92 -5.12
CA VAL A 85 10.22 12.45 -5.83
C VAL A 85 10.22 10.96 -6.17
#